data_AF-A0A0C3FK62-F1
#
_entry.id   AF-A0A0C3FK62-F1
#
_cell.length_a   1.000
_cell.length_b   1.000
_cell.length_c   1.000
_cell.angle_alpha   90.00
_cell.angle_beta   90.00
_cell.angle_gamma   90.00
#
_symmetry.space_group_name_H-M   'P 1'
#
loop_
_entity.id
_entity.type
_entity.pdbx_description
1 polymer ?
#
loop_
_entity_poly.entity_id
_entity_poly.type
_entity_poly.pdbx_seq_one_letter_code
_entity_poly.pdbx_strand_id
1 'polypeptide(L)'
;LVHLLNICLQFEISDEEIETVRAGMIKWVEDYERVLLPPNKNCNVPAPLANKIAISLATRYSITVSAARKYIPTQLSQWGKVCRLEGGDTMHARDLVCLSEKDRDASYYTQLIDVNARHRNADPVYKPKDFYRQLRNIVVINLPISEELHLTEPSILILAVIQSLKVETAPDAAGALHYKHSPAGIGALEVVDLATIQCSIGRVLDRDLWVIVDRSG
;
A
#
# COMPACT_ATOMS: atom_id res chain seq x y z
N LEU A 1 14.64 -5.03 13.12
CA LEU A 1 13.42 -5.13 13.98
C LEU A 1 13.22 -6.52 14.58
N VAL A 2 13.05 -7.60 13.81
CA VAL A 2 12.81 -8.96 14.38
C VAL A 2 13.97 -9.44 15.27
N HIS A 3 15.22 -9.15 14.90
CA HIS A 3 16.38 -9.41 15.78
C HIS A 3 16.25 -8.69 17.14
N LEU A 4 15.79 -7.44 17.15
CA LEU A 4 15.55 -6.66 18.37
C LEU A 4 14.40 -7.25 19.18
N LEU A 5 13.31 -7.66 18.50
CA LEU A 5 12.17 -8.33 19.16
C LEU A 5 12.58 -9.68 19.75
N ASN A 6 13.44 -10.45 19.08
CA ASN A 6 13.95 -11.71 19.59
C ASN A 6 14.83 -11.49 20.83
N ILE A 7 15.65 -10.44 20.87
CA ILE A 7 16.38 -10.05 22.07
C ILE A 7 15.41 -9.70 23.20
N CYS A 8 14.37 -8.88 22.91
CA CYS A 8 13.34 -8.53 23.90
C CYS A 8 12.52 -9.72 24.45
N LEU A 9 12.53 -10.87 23.76
CA LEU A 9 11.81 -12.08 24.16
C LEU A 9 12.68 -13.08 24.95
N GLN A 10 13.97 -12.80 25.11
CA GLN A 10 14.87 -13.62 25.94
C GLN A 10 14.54 -13.45 27.43
N PHE A 11 14.73 -14.53 28.21
CA PHE A 11 14.50 -14.53 29.67
C PHE A 11 15.55 -13.72 30.43
N GLU A 12 16.75 -13.59 29.87
CA GLU A 12 17.84 -12.77 30.38
C GLU A 12 18.42 -11.98 29.20
N ILE A 13 18.66 -10.68 29.41
CA ILE A 13 19.21 -9.76 28.42
C ILE A 13 20.43 -9.09 29.06
N SER A 14 21.56 -9.08 28.37
CA SER A 14 22.78 -8.39 28.81
C SER A 14 22.72 -6.88 28.55
N ASP A 15 23.54 -6.10 29.26
CA ASP A 15 23.60 -4.64 29.08
C ASP A 15 23.97 -4.22 27.64
N GLU A 16 24.80 -5.01 26.96
CA GLU A 16 25.20 -4.79 25.55
C GLU A 16 24.03 -5.05 24.58
N GLU A 17 23.22 -6.07 24.87
CA GLU A 17 22.00 -6.38 24.12
C GLU A 17 20.90 -5.33 24.35
N ILE A 18 20.78 -4.78 25.58
CA ILE A 18 19.88 -3.64 25.86
C ILE A 18 20.23 -2.44 25.00
N GLU A 19 21.52 -2.12 24.89
CA GLU A 19 21.95 -0.96 24.10
C GLU A 19 21.79 -1.21 22.59
N THR A 20 21.99 -2.45 22.15
CA THR A 20 21.67 -2.89 20.78
C THR A 20 20.18 -2.75 20.48
N VAL A 21 19.30 -3.12 21.42
CA VAL A 21 17.85 -2.94 21.31
C VAL A 21 17.49 -1.46 21.24
N ARG A 22 18.04 -0.61 22.12
CA ARG A 22 17.77 0.83 22.13
C ARG A 22 18.19 1.51 20.84
N ALA A 23 19.45 1.38 20.45
CA ALA A 23 19.96 1.99 19.22
C ALA A 23 19.22 1.46 17.98
N GLY A 24 18.95 0.15 17.96
CA GLY A 24 18.20 -0.49 16.89
C GLY A 24 16.75 -0.02 16.81
N MET A 25 16.06 0.15 17.93
CA MET A 25 14.69 0.66 17.96
C MET A 25 14.62 2.14 17.61
N ILE A 26 15.55 2.97 18.10
CA ILE A 26 15.63 4.39 17.75
C ILE A 26 15.84 4.56 16.25
N LYS A 27 16.87 3.91 15.69
CA LYS A 27 17.14 3.96 14.25
C LYS A 27 15.97 3.43 13.43
N TRP A 28 15.36 2.34 13.88
CA TRP A 28 14.18 1.80 13.22
C TRP A 28 13.01 2.79 13.24
N VAL A 29 12.70 3.41 14.39
CA VAL A 29 11.66 4.44 14.50
C VAL A 29 12.00 5.63 13.62
N GLU A 30 13.24 6.12 13.62
CA GLU A 30 13.66 7.26 12.79
C GLU A 30 13.52 6.99 11.28
N ASP A 31 13.98 5.83 10.82
CA ASP A 31 13.85 5.43 9.41
C ASP A 31 12.38 5.23 9.02
N TYR A 32 11.57 4.74 9.96
CA TYR A 32 10.19 4.38 9.73
C TYR A 32 9.22 5.58 9.82
N GLU A 33 9.42 6.50 10.76
CA GLU A 33 8.67 7.75 10.88
C GLU A 33 9.00 8.76 9.78
N ARG A 34 10.17 8.63 9.12
CA ARG A 34 10.47 9.41 7.90
C ARG A 34 9.56 9.03 6.73
N VAL A 35 9.05 7.81 6.71
CA VAL A 35 8.19 7.31 5.63
C VAL A 35 6.74 7.26 6.06
N LEU A 36 6.39 6.70 7.21
CA LEU A 36 5.00 6.57 7.66
C LEU A 36 4.65 7.60 8.73
N LEU A 37 3.56 8.33 8.51
CA LEU A 37 3.17 9.46 9.34
C LEU A 37 1.81 9.22 10.02
N PRO A 38 1.61 9.74 11.25
CA PRO A 38 0.34 9.64 11.98
C PRO A 38 -0.82 10.25 11.18
N PRO A 39 -2.08 9.82 11.35
CA PRO A 39 -2.55 8.94 12.41
C PRO A 39 -2.17 7.48 12.14
N ASN A 40 -1.83 6.76 13.21
CA ASN A 40 -1.62 5.32 13.16
C ASN A 40 -2.57 4.62 14.14
N LYS A 41 -2.92 3.37 13.84
CA LYS A 41 -3.69 2.52 14.75
C LYS A 41 -3.39 1.06 14.51
N ASN A 42 -3.41 0.25 15.56
CA ASN A 42 -3.43 -1.20 15.39
C ASN A 42 -4.87 -1.68 15.21
N CYS A 43 -5.08 -2.63 14.30
CA CYS A 43 -6.40 -3.22 14.10
C CYS A 43 -6.31 -4.72 13.84
N ASN A 44 -7.38 -5.43 14.20
CA ASN A 44 -7.59 -6.80 13.75
C ASN A 44 -7.76 -6.82 12.23
N VAL A 45 -7.14 -7.79 11.56
CA VAL A 45 -7.22 -7.91 10.09
C VAL A 45 -8.57 -8.53 9.70
N PRO A 46 -9.46 -7.81 9.00
CA PRO A 46 -10.69 -8.40 8.50
C PRO A 46 -10.40 -9.51 7.48
N ALA A 47 -11.18 -10.59 7.48
CA ALA A 47 -10.98 -11.72 6.56
C ALA A 47 -10.88 -11.31 5.07
N PRO A 48 -11.69 -10.35 4.55
CA PRO A 48 -11.54 -9.88 3.17
C PRO A 48 -10.20 -9.21 2.89
N LEU A 49 -9.67 -8.45 3.85
CA LEU A 49 -8.37 -7.78 3.74
C LEU A 49 -7.24 -8.80 3.80
N ALA A 50 -7.30 -9.75 4.75
CA ALA A 50 -6.35 -10.84 4.85
C ALA A 50 -6.24 -11.64 3.54
N ASN A 51 -7.37 -11.89 2.87
CA ASN A 51 -7.35 -12.58 1.57
C ASN A 51 -6.59 -11.78 0.50
N LYS A 52 -6.77 -10.45 0.44
CA LYS A 52 -6.06 -9.60 -0.53
C LYS A 52 -4.58 -9.49 -0.23
N ILE A 53 -4.22 -9.38 1.06
CA ILE A 53 -2.83 -9.43 1.51
C ILE A 53 -2.18 -10.76 1.09
N ALA A 54 -2.87 -11.90 1.30
CA ALA A 54 -2.35 -13.21 0.92
C ALA A 54 -2.09 -13.30 -0.59
N ILE A 55 -3.00 -12.77 -1.42
CA ILE A 55 -2.83 -12.72 -2.88
C ILE A 55 -1.63 -11.83 -3.26
N SER A 56 -1.48 -10.68 -2.61
CA SER A 56 -0.35 -9.78 -2.84
C SER A 56 1.00 -10.44 -2.50
N LEU A 57 1.08 -11.12 -1.34
CA LEU A 57 2.26 -11.86 -0.92
C LEU A 57 2.57 -13.03 -1.86
N ALA A 58 1.55 -13.80 -2.23
CA ALA A 58 1.68 -14.91 -3.18
C ALA A 58 2.26 -14.44 -4.52
N THR A 59 1.78 -13.30 -5.03
CA THR A 59 2.27 -12.72 -6.28
C THR A 59 3.70 -12.23 -6.16
N ARG A 60 4.04 -11.55 -5.05
CA ARG A 60 5.39 -10.99 -4.83
C ARG A 60 6.46 -12.07 -4.68
N TYR A 61 6.18 -13.08 -3.88
CA TYR A 61 7.15 -14.13 -3.54
C TYR A 61 7.01 -15.39 -4.40
N SER A 62 6.10 -15.37 -5.39
CA SER A 62 5.84 -16.51 -6.28
C SER A 62 5.49 -17.80 -5.50
N ILE A 63 4.70 -17.65 -4.43
CA ILE A 63 4.22 -18.77 -3.58
C ILE A 63 2.70 -18.96 -3.71
N THR A 64 2.18 -20.03 -3.13
CA THR A 64 0.72 -20.24 -3.09
C THR A 64 0.03 -19.29 -2.10
N VAL A 65 -1.24 -18.94 -2.36
CA VAL A 65 -2.04 -18.13 -1.43
C VAL A 65 -2.20 -18.81 -0.07
N SER A 66 -2.25 -20.14 -0.03
CA SER A 66 -2.31 -20.91 1.23
C SER A 66 -1.05 -20.73 2.07
N ALA A 67 0.13 -20.83 1.43
CA ALA A 67 1.41 -20.56 2.08
C ALA A 67 1.49 -19.12 2.59
N ALA A 68 1.08 -18.14 1.78
CA ALA A 68 1.10 -16.73 2.13
C ALA A 68 0.28 -16.38 3.38
N ARG A 69 -0.82 -17.10 3.64
CA ARG A 69 -1.68 -16.85 4.82
C ARG A 69 -0.95 -17.05 6.15
N LYS A 70 0.07 -17.92 6.20
CA LYS A 70 0.86 -18.19 7.42
C LYS A 70 1.58 -16.93 7.91
N TYR A 71 1.88 -16.00 7.01
CA TYR A 71 2.63 -14.78 7.28
C TYR A 71 1.74 -13.56 7.56
N ILE A 72 0.41 -13.74 7.59
CA ILE A 72 -0.52 -12.65 7.87
C ILE A 72 -0.79 -12.63 9.37
N PRO A 73 -0.41 -11.54 10.07
CA PRO A 73 -0.66 -11.44 11.50
C PRO A 73 -2.16 -11.22 11.78
N THR A 74 -2.62 -11.59 12.97
CA THR A 74 -4.00 -11.33 13.43
C THR A 74 -4.28 -9.84 13.62
N GLN A 75 -3.25 -9.08 13.98
CA GLN A 75 -3.26 -7.64 14.12
C GLN A 75 -2.17 -7.01 13.25
N LEU A 76 -2.49 -5.89 12.62
CA LEU A 76 -1.52 -5.11 11.84
C LEU A 76 -1.58 -3.64 12.23
N SER A 77 -0.47 -2.94 11.98
CA SER A 77 -0.40 -1.49 12.11
C SER A 77 -0.89 -0.83 10.84
N GLN A 78 -1.87 0.04 10.98
CA GLN A 78 -2.42 0.89 9.95
C GLN A 78 -1.88 2.31 10.07
N TRP A 79 -1.62 2.94 8.94
CA TRP A 79 -1.06 4.28 8.85
C TRP A 79 -1.90 5.15 7.91
N GLY A 80 -2.12 6.39 8.33
CA GLY A 80 -2.94 7.37 7.65
C GLY A 80 -2.17 8.19 6.62
N LYS A 81 -0.85 8.23 6.70
CA LYS A 81 -0.02 9.00 5.78
C LYS A 81 1.29 8.29 5.48
N VAL A 82 1.81 8.53 4.28
CA VAL A 82 3.16 8.16 3.88
C VAL A 82 3.85 9.30 3.14
N CYS A 83 5.05 9.65 3.57
CA CYS A 83 5.95 10.56 2.87
C CYS A 83 6.90 9.73 1.98
N ARG A 84 6.99 10.09 0.69
CA ARG A 84 8.01 9.49 -0.17
C ARG A 84 9.38 10.07 0.19
N LEU A 85 10.39 9.20 0.27
CA LEU A 85 11.77 9.64 0.50
C LEU A 85 12.23 10.65 -0.57
N GLU A 86 13.21 11.48 -0.22
CA GLU A 86 13.77 12.56 -1.08
C GLU A 86 12.88 13.79 -1.31
N GLY A 87 11.97 14.10 -0.37
CA GLY A 87 11.19 15.34 -0.41
C GLY A 87 9.97 15.28 -1.34
N GLY A 88 9.49 14.08 -1.63
CA GLY A 88 8.25 13.88 -2.39
C GLY A 88 6.99 14.24 -1.58
N ASP A 89 5.85 14.23 -2.26
CA ASP A 89 4.56 14.53 -1.66
C ASP A 89 4.18 13.53 -0.54
N THR A 90 3.50 14.03 0.49
CA THR A 90 2.83 13.18 1.48
C THR A 90 1.52 12.66 0.88
N MET A 91 1.36 11.34 0.86
CA MET A 91 0.12 10.68 0.44
C MET A 91 -0.75 10.40 1.65
N HIS A 92 -2.05 10.67 1.53
CA HIS A 92 -3.01 10.53 2.61
C HIS A 92 -3.96 9.36 2.34
N ALA A 93 -4.11 8.50 3.33
CA ALA A 93 -5.00 7.35 3.31
C ALA A 93 -6.37 7.73 3.90
N ARG A 94 -7.42 7.60 3.07
CA ARG A 94 -8.75 8.15 3.37
C ARG A 94 -9.43 7.54 4.59
N ASP A 95 -9.13 6.29 4.96
CA ASP A 95 -9.81 5.62 6.06
C ASP A 95 -9.35 6.10 7.45
N LEU A 96 -8.15 6.68 7.54
CA LEU A 96 -7.54 7.10 8.80
C LEU A 96 -7.43 8.62 8.92
N VAL A 97 -7.39 9.34 7.80
CA VAL A 97 -7.35 10.80 7.79
C VAL A 97 -8.74 11.33 7.41
N CYS A 98 -9.30 12.20 8.25
CA CYS A 98 -10.48 12.98 7.89
C CYS A 98 -10.09 13.98 6.78
N LEU A 99 -10.34 13.60 5.53
CA LEU A 99 -10.05 14.42 4.36
C LEU A 99 -11.33 15.15 3.94
N SER A 100 -11.22 16.46 3.77
CA SER A 100 -12.23 17.30 3.13
C SER A 100 -12.29 17.01 1.63
N GLU A 101 -13.36 17.46 0.98
CA GLU A 101 -13.51 17.34 -0.49
C GLU A 101 -12.38 18.01 -1.29
N LYS A 102 -11.66 18.95 -0.68
CA LYS A 102 -10.54 19.67 -1.32
C LYS A 102 -9.20 18.96 -1.14
N ASP A 103 -9.13 17.94 -0.30
CA ASP A 103 -7.88 17.26 0.02
C ASP A 103 -7.52 16.19 -1.02
N ARG A 104 -6.22 16.02 -1.23
CA ARG A 104 -5.67 15.10 -2.23
C ARG A 104 -5.63 13.68 -1.67
N ASP A 105 -6.53 12.82 -2.13
CA ASP A 105 -6.64 11.42 -1.68
C ASP A 105 -6.81 10.43 -2.86
N ALA A 106 -6.66 10.92 -4.10
CA ALA A 106 -6.53 10.08 -5.28
C ALA A 106 -5.05 9.71 -5.44
N SER A 107 -4.79 8.43 -5.67
CA SER A 107 -3.46 7.86 -5.83
C SER A 107 -3.33 7.28 -7.22
N TYR A 108 -2.17 7.50 -7.81
CA TYR A 108 -1.86 7.12 -9.17
C TYR A 108 -0.66 6.19 -9.19
N TYR A 109 -0.77 5.17 -10.04
CA TYR A 109 0.40 4.43 -10.44
C TYR A 109 0.22 3.82 -11.82
N THR A 110 1.32 3.76 -12.55
CA THR A 110 1.45 2.93 -13.74
C THR A 110 1.82 1.51 -13.32
N GLN A 111 1.02 0.53 -13.72
CA GLN A 111 1.37 -0.89 -13.60
C GLN A 111 1.50 -1.52 -14.98
N LEU A 112 2.49 -2.40 -15.14
CA LEU A 112 2.55 -3.28 -16.29
C LEU A 112 1.41 -4.28 -16.21
N ILE A 113 0.45 -4.17 -17.13
CA ILE A 113 -0.63 -5.13 -17.26
C ILE A 113 -0.33 -6.08 -18.39
N ASP A 114 -0.65 -7.35 -18.18
CA ASP A 114 -0.77 -8.27 -19.30
C ASP A 114 -2.06 -7.94 -20.08
N VAL A 115 -1.91 -7.40 -21.29
CA VAL A 115 -3.07 -7.13 -22.17
C VAL A 115 -3.78 -8.43 -22.60
N ASN A 116 -3.11 -9.57 -22.51
CA ASN A 116 -3.66 -10.89 -22.80
C ASN A 116 -4.21 -11.61 -21.58
N ALA A 117 -4.32 -10.96 -20.41
CA ALA A 117 -4.79 -11.61 -19.17
C ALA A 117 -6.18 -12.29 -19.29
N ARG A 118 -7.01 -11.89 -20.26
CA ARG A 118 -8.32 -12.54 -20.55
C ARG A 118 -8.21 -13.76 -21.49
N HIS A 119 -7.11 -13.91 -22.20
CA HIS A 119 -6.82 -14.99 -23.13
C HIS A 119 -5.83 -15.98 -22.48
N ARG A 120 -6.36 -16.98 -21.76
CA ARG A 120 -5.56 -17.92 -20.95
C ARG A 120 -4.46 -18.70 -21.71
N ASN A 121 -4.54 -18.75 -23.04
CA ASN A 121 -3.62 -19.51 -23.90
C ASN A 121 -2.73 -18.63 -24.78
N ALA A 122 -2.79 -17.30 -24.62
CA ALA A 122 -1.92 -16.38 -25.33
C ALA A 122 -0.70 -16.04 -24.47
N ASP A 123 0.45 -15.85 -25.10
CA ASP A 123 1.64 -15.40 -24.39
C ASP A 123 1.37 -14.04 -23.73
N PRO A 124 1.79 -13.83 -22.48
CA PRO A 124 1.55 -12.58 -21.77
C PRO A 124 2.30 -11.44 -22.45
N VAL A 125 1.59 -10.35 -22.75
CA VAL A 125 2.17 -9.14 -23.33
C VAL A 125 1.98 -8.02 -22.32
N TYR A 126 3.07 -7.61 -21.68
CA TYR A 126 3.03 -6.57 -20.67
C TYR A 126 3.08 -5.18 -21.31
N LYS A 127 2.07 -4.34 -21.02
CA LYS A 127 2.06 -2.93 -21.38
C LYS A 127 1.87 -2.07 -20.14
N PRO A 128 2.61 -0.96 -19.99
CA PRO A 128 2.33 0.02 -18.95
C PRO A 128 0.93 0.56 -19.15
N LYS A 129 0.14 0.54 -18.09
CA LYS A 129 -1.17 1.15 -18.03
C LYS A 129 -1.31 1.93 -16.74
N ASP A 130 -1.86 3.12 -16.89
CA ASP A 130 -2.10 4.01 -15.78
C ASP A 130 -3.40 3.63 -15.06
N PHE A 131 -3.29 3.51 -13.75
CA PHE A 131 -4.41 3.23 -12.88
C PHE A 131 -4.63 4.38 -11.92
N TYR A 132 -5.83 4.92 -12.01
CA TYR A 132 -6.36 5.85 -11.02
C TYR A 132 -7.06 5.06 -9.93
N ARG A 133 -6.55 5.23 -8.72
CA ARG A 133 -6.98 4.52 -7.53
C ARG A 133 -7.14 5.55 -6.41
N GLN A 134 -7.70 5.13 -5.29
CA GLN A 134 -7.72 5.93 -4.09
C GLN A 134 -7.03 5.16 -2.96
N LEU A 135 -6.02 5.75 -2.34
CA LEU A 135 -5.41 5.17 -1.15
C LEU A 135 -6.40 5.21 0.02
N ARG A 136 -6.80 4.03 0.47
CA ARG A 136 -7.72 3.85 1.60
C ARG A 136 -6.95 3.70 2.89
N ASN A 137 -5.91 2.87 2.87
CA ASN A 137 -5.14 2.51 4.06
C ASN A 137 -3.71 2.14 3.70
N ILE A 138 -2.80 2.26 4.66
CA ILE A 138 -1.43 1.75 4.55
C ILE A 138 -1.25 0.73 5.67
N VAL A 139 -0.81 -0.47 5.33
CA VAL A 139 -0.62 -1.55 6.31
C VAL A 139 0.81 -2.04 6.27
N VAL A 140 1.35 -2.38 7.44
CA VAL A 140 2.72 -2.90 7.54
C VAL A 140 2.72 -4.32 8.06
N ILE A 141 3.52 -5.15 7.41
CA ILE A 141 3.72 -6.56 7.74
C ILE A 141 5.21 -6.79 7.97
N ASN A 142 5.53 -7.35 9.14
CA ASN A 142 6.87 -7.82 9.44
C ASN A 142 6.98 -9.28 9.02
N LEU A 143 7.84 -9.55 8.04
CA LEU A 143 8.09 -10.89 7.54
C LEU A 143 9.35 -11.46 8.20
N PRO A 144 9.26 -12.66 8.82
CA PRO A 144 10.44 -13.33 9.35
C PRO A 144 11.33 -13.86 8.22
N ILE A 145 12.54 -14.27 8.59
CA ILE A 145 13.39 -15.08 7.71
C ILE A 145 12.60 -16.34 7.34
N SER A 146 12.54 -16.65 6.05
CA SER A 146 11.81 -17.81 5.55
C SER A 146 12.35 -18.23 4.21
N GLU A 147 12.77 -19.49 4.10
CA GLU A 147 13.15 -20.10 2.83
C GLU A 147 11.97 -20.14 1.86
N GLU A 148 10.73 -20.33 2.37
CA GLU A 148 9.50 -20.33 1.57
C GLU A 148 9.26 -18.96 0.92
N LEU A 149 9.69 -17.86 1.57
CA LEU A 149 9.62 -16.51 1.01
C LEU A 149 10.90 -16.07 0.29
N HIS A 150 11.91 -16.94 0.20
CA HIS A 150 13.25 -16.60 -0.29
C HIS A 150 13.87 -15.39 0.44
N LEU A 151 13.55 -15.23 1.73
CA LEU A 151 14.06 -14.16 2.58
C LEU A 151 15.23 -14.68 3.41
N THR A 152 16.42 -14.16 3.15
CA THR A 152 17.64 -14.44 3.93
C THR A 152 17.75 -13.57 5.17
N GLU A 153 16.97 -12.49 5.25
CA GLU A 153 16.90 -11.57 6.38
C GLU A 153 15.45 -11.16 6.65
N PRO A 154 15.11 -10.75 7.88
CA PRO A 154 13.77 -10.25 8.19
C PRO A 154 13.46 -9.00 7.34
N SER A 155 12.30 -8.99 6.70
CA SER A 155 11.89 -7.91 5.80
C SER A 155 10.64 -7.22 6.31
N ILE A 156 10.57 -5.91 6.14
CA ILE A 156 9.36 -5.13 6.41
C ILE A 156 8.68 -4.88 5.07
N LEU A 157 7.39 -5.21 4.98
CA LEU A 157 6.59 -4.99 3.81
C LEU A 157 5.53 -3.92 4.11
N ILE A 158 5.57 -2.83 3.35
CA ILE A 158 4.58 -1.76 3.42
C ILE A 158 3.63 -1.93 2.25
N LEU A 159 2.36 -2.19 2.55
CA LEU A 159 1.33 -2.41 1.54
C LEU A 159 0.34 -1.24 1.55
N ALA A 160 -0.06 -0.83 0.36
CA ALA A 160 -1.14 0.10 0.16
C ALA A 160 -2.45 -0.64 -0.11
N VAL A 161 -3.46 -0.35 0.70
CA VAL A 161 -4.84 -0.74 0.43
C VAL A 161 -5.47 0.36 -0.40
N ILE A 162 -5.80 0.02 -1.64
CA ILE A 162 -6.26 0.97 -2.65
C ILE A 162 -7.64 0.58 -3.14
N GLN A 163 -8.43 1.58 -3.52
CA GLN A 163 -9.76 1.40 -4.07
C GLN A 163 -9.73 1.74 -5.56
N SER A 164 -10.24 0.83 -6.39
CA SER A 164 -10.33 1.04 -7.83
C SER A 164 -11.34 2.13 -8.17
N LEU A 165 -11.00 3.00 -9.12
CA LEU A 165 -11.87 4.05 -9.62
C LEU A 165 -12.24 3.72 -11.08
N LYS A 166 -13.51 3.87 -11.43
CA LYS A 166 -14.00 3.68 -12.80
C LYS A 166 -13.90 5.02 -13.52
N VAL A 167 -12.70 5.27 -14.04
CA VAL A 167 -12.37 6.51 -14.72
C VAL A 167 -12.77 6.43 -16.19
N GLU A 168 -13.40 7.50 -16.65
CA GLU A 168 -13.88 7.69 -18.02
C GLU A 168 -13.35 9.05 -18.53
N THR A 169 -13.21 9.16 -19.85
CA THR A 169 -12.83 10.42 -20.48
C THR A 169 -14.06 11.31 -20.61
N ALA A 170 -13.96 12.54 -20.13
CA ALA A 170 -15.00 13.54 -20.26
C ALA A 170 -15.21 13.90 -21.74
N PRO A 171 -16.43 13.75 -22.29
CA PRO A 171 -16.71 14.08 -23.69
C PRO A 171 -16.40 15.54 -24.05
N ASP A 172 -16.63 16.46 -23.11
CA ASP A 172 -16.64 17.91 -23.37
C ASP A 172 -15.45 18.68 -22.74
N ALA A 173 -14.51 17.98 -22.08
CA ALA A 173 -13.43 18.61 -21.32
C ALA A 173 -12.03 18.26 -21.83
N ALA A 174 -11.83 18.29 -23.15
CA ALA A 174 -10.52 18.14 -23.80
C ALA A 174 -9.71 16.90 -23.35
N GLY A 175 -10.39 15.78 -23.10
CA GLY A 175 -9.74 14.54 -22.66
C GLY A 175 -9.53 14.42 -21.15
N ALA A 176 -10.04 15.36 -20.34
CA ALA A 176 -9.98 15.27 -18.89
C ALA A 176 -10.62 13.96 -18.39
N LEU A 177 -9.96 13.35 -17.41
CA LEU A 177 -10.43 12.10 -16.82
C LEU A 177 -11.35 12.40 -15.65
N HIS A 178 -12.46 11.69 -15.54
CA HIS A 178 -13.37 11.82 -14.40
C HIS A 178 -13.91 10.47 -13.93
N TYR A 179 -14.49 10.45 -12.73
CA TYR A 179 -15.30 9.32 -12.26
C TYR A 179 -16.46 9.81 -11.39
N LYS A 180 -17.52 9.00 -11.30
CA LYS A 180 -18.72 9.34 -10.53
C LYS A 180 -18.45 9.37 -9.04
N HIS A 181 -18.93 10.41 -8.35
CA HIS A 181 -18.97 10.49 -6.89
C HIS A 181 -20.14 9.65 -6.32
N SER A 182 -20.21 8.38 -6.74
CA SER A 182 -21.23 7.44 -6.30
C SER A 182 -20.67 6.01 -6.35
N PRO A 183 -21.35 5.01 -5.75
CA PRO A 183 -20.92 3.63 -5.83
C PRO A 183 -20.73 3.12 -7.27
N ALA A 184 -21.38 3.74 -8.26
CA ALA A 184 -21.18 3.41 -9.66
C ALA A 184 -19.76 3.70 -10.14
N GLY A 185 -19.13 4.78 -9.66
CA GLY A 185 -17.76 5.19 -10.00
C GLY A 185 -16.67 4.51 -9.18
N ILE A 186 -17.05 3.74 -8.16
CA ILE A 186 -16.13 3.05 -7.26
C ILE A 186 -16.06 1.56 -7.64
N GLY A 187 -14.85 1.02 -7.70
CA GLY A 187 -14.53 -0.35 -8.07
C GLY A 187 -14.28 -1.25 -6.86
N ALA A 188 -13.43 -2.27 -7.03
CA ALA A 188 -13.03 -3.18 -5.95
C ALA A 188 -11.84 -2.65 -5.15
N LEU A 189 -11.69 -3.10 -3.90
CA LEU A 189 -10.47 -2.90 -3.13
C LEU A 189 -9.36 -3.80 -3.67
N GLU A 190 -8.13 -3.33 -3.66
CA GLU A 190 -6.91 -4.03 -4.07
C GLU A 190 -5.82 -3.76 -3.03
N VAL A 191 -4.85 -4.66 -2.94
CA VAL A 191 -3.68 -4.50 -2.08
C VAL A 191 -2.45 -4.64 -2.96
N VAL A 192 -1.59 -3.64 -2.91
CA VAL A 192 -0.36 -3.57 -3.69
C VAL A 192 0.80 -3.18 -2.78
N ASP A 193 2.03 -3.47 -3.21
CA ASP A 193 3.20 -2.91 -2.55
C ASP A 193 3.17 -1.38 -2.69
N LEU A 194 3.39 -0.67 -1.58
CA LEU A 194 3.43 0.78 -1.58
C LEU A 194 4.50 1.32 -2.56
N ALA A 195 5.61 0.61 -2.75
CA ALA A 195 6.65 1.01 -3.70
C ALA A 195 6.16 1.05 -5.17
N THR A 196 5.03 0.41 -5.47
CA THR A 196 4.40 0.50 -6.80
C THR A 196 3.62 1.79 -6.99
N ILE A 197 3.27 2.50 -5.90
CA ILE A 197 2.55 3.77 -5.98
C ILE A 197 3.53 4.90 -6.34
N GLN A 198 3.28 5.55 -7.48
CA GLN A 198 4.18 6.57 -8.02
C GLN A 198 3.93 7.95 -7.41
N CYS A 199 2.67 8.38 -7.35
CA CYS A 199 2.30 9.70 -6.84
C CYS A 199 0.84 9.78 -6.38
N SER A 200 0.50 10.85 -5.66
CA SER A 200 -0.88 11.28 -5.46
C SER A 200 -1.27 12.28 -6.55
N ILE A 201 -2.55 12.25 -6.94
CA ILE A 201 -3.11 13.16 -7.95
C ILE A 201 -4.21 14.02 -7.31
N GLY A 202 -4.33 15.26 -7.77
CA GLY A 202 -5.40 16.15 -7.37
C GLY A 202 -6.72 15.79 -8.06
N ARG A 203 -7.85 16.07 -7.42
CA ARG A 203 -9.16 15.97 -8.05
C ARG A 203 -10.04 17.13 -7.63
N VAL A 204 -11.00 17.49 -8.47
CA VAL A 204 -11.96 18.56 -8.22
C VAL A 204 -13.35 17.99 -8.41
N LEU A 205 -14.25 18.25 -7.45
CA LEU A 205 -15.65 17.85 -7.55
C LEU A 205 -16.40 18.89 -8.39
N ASP A 206 -17.04 18.43 -9.46
CA ASP A 206 -17.97 19.22 -10.26
C ASP A 206 -19.21 18.39 -10.59
N ARG A 207 -20.39 18.86 -10.18
CA ARG A 207 -21.70 18.24 -10.49
C ARG A 207 -21.72 16.70 -10.37
N ASP A 208 -21.34 16.18 -9.20
CA ASP A 208 -21.25 14.75 -8.86
C ASP A 208 -20.19 13.93 -9.62
N LEU A 209 -19.29 14.60 -10.34
CA LEU A 209 -18.13 14.01 -11.00
C LEU A 209 -16.86 14.51 -10.35
N TRP A 210 -15.98 13.57 -9.99
CA TRP A 210 -14.61 13.90 -9.64
C TRP A 210 -13.79 13.98 -10.92
N VAL A 211 -13.36 15.18 -11.27
CA VAL A 211 -12.43 15.43 -12.37
C VAL A 211 -11.00 15.30 -11.83
N ILE A 212 -10.21 14.45 -12.47
CA ILE A 212 -8.82 14.19 -12.11
C ILE A 212 -7.96 15.29 -12.73
N VAL A 213 -7.18 15.96 -11.89
CA VAL A 213 -6.22 16.98 -12.28
C VAL A 213 -4.84 16.38 -12.19
N ASP A 214 -4.40 15.78 -13.29
CA ASP A 214 -3.05 15.27 -13.41
C ASP A 214 -2.08 16.43 -13.63
N ARG A 215 -1.10 16.56 -12.72
CA ARG A 215 0.02 17.51 -12.84
C ARG A 215 1.35 16.79 -12.97
N SER A 216 1.35 15.48 -13.22
CA SER A 216 2.57 14.76 -13.55
C SER A 216 3.03 15.19 -14.95
N GLY A 217 3.80 16.28 -14.97
CA GLY A 217 4.59 16.73 -16.11
C GLY A 217 6.04 16.34 -15.92
#